data_AF-A0A3N1V735-F1
#
_entry.id   AF-A0A3N1V735-F1
#
_cell.length_a   1.000
_cell.length_b   1.000
_cell.length_c   1.000
_cell.angle_alpha   90.00
_cell.angle_beta   90.00
_cell.angle_gamma   90.00
#
_symmetry.space_group_name_H-M   'P 1'
#
loop_
_entity.id
_entity.type
_entity.pdbx_description
1 polymer ?
#
loop_
_entity_poly.entity_id
_entity_poly.type
_entity_poly.pdbx_seq_one_letter_code
_entity_poly.pdbx_strand_id
1 'polypeptide(L)'
;MPTERNIRTNFAFYPPQGDGGAWRATVEALERALREAFPEPTVEYRISGIHDVPVLDFEIELAPGVWIDGTAALPKPDYAYIALTDVTAGEAAVFARWLRDFFVPAPDLVWFASSLAMANGEQDPWPLPAEGGDEELAVELRRHLDSVDTL
;
A
#
# COMPACT_ATOMS: atom_id res chain seq x y z
N MET A 1 -27.00 -13.24 0.26
CA MET A 1 -25.55 -13.02 0.09
C MET A 1 -25.39 -11.56 -0.31
N PRO A 2 -24.80 -10.68 0.51
CA PRO A 2 -24.40 -9.39 -0.01
C PRO A 2 -23.33 -9.66 -1.08
N THR A 3 -23.58 -9.20 -2.30
CA THR A 3 -22.59 -9.20 -3.37
C THR A 3 -21.36 -8.50 -2.83
N GLU A 4 -20.22 -9.19 -2.81
CA GLU A 4 -18.91 -8.61 -2.50
C GLU A 4 -18.77 -7.36 -3.36
N ARG A 5 -18.91 -6.17 -2.76
CA ARG A 5 -18.77 -4.92 -3.51
C ARG A 5 -17.30 -4.79 -3.83
N ASN A 6 -16.98 -4.88 -5.11
CA ASN A 6 -15.62 -4.67 -5.59
C ASN A 6 -15.33 -3.16 -5.64
N ILE A 7 -15.29 -2.54 -4.46
CA ILE A 7 -15.07 -1.10 -4.30
C ILE A 7 -13.63 -0.80 -4.67
N ARG A 8 -13.43 0.14 -5.60
CA ARG A 8 -12.11 0.68 -5.93
C ARG A 8 -11.88 1.96 -5.15
N THR A 9 -10.70 2.07 -4.55
CA THR A 9 -10.29 3.22 -3.72
C THR A 9 -8.77 3.31 -3.68
N ASN A 10 -8.23 4.31 -2.99
CA ASN A 10 -6.79 4.42 -2.79
C ASN A 10 -6.44 3.79 -1.45
N PHE A 11 -5.39 2.98 -1.43
CA PHE A 11 -4.81 2.43 -0.21
C PHE A 11 -3.41 3.01 -0.02
N ALA A 12 -3.12 3.52 1.18
CA ALA A 12 -1.80 4.00 1.55
C ALA A 12 -1.20 3.05 2.59
N PHE A 13 0.07 2.68 2.39
CA PHE A 13 0.87 1.86 3.29
C PHE A 13 2.03 2.67 3.84
N TYR A 14 2.33 2.53 5.12
CA TYR A 14 3.39 3.27 5.80
C TYR A 14 3.95 2.48 7.01
N PRO A 15 5.13 2.86 7.51
CA PRO A 15 5.69 2.37 8.77
C PRO A 15 4.80 2.69 9.98
N PRO A 16 5.03 2.05 11.15
CA PRO A 16 4.31 2.38 12.38
C PRO A 16 4.41 3.86 12.75
N GLN A 17 3.35 4.40 13.35
CA GLN A 17 3.32 5.79 13.79
C GLN A 17 4.45 6.06 14.79
N GLY A 18 5.22 7.13 14.56
CA GLY A 18 6.37 7.49 15.39
C GLY A 18 7.68 6.80 15.00
N ASP A 19 7.67 5.87 14.04
CA ASP A 19 8.87 5.23 13.49
C ASP A 19 8.84 5.22 11.94
N GLY A 20 8.87 6.42 11.34
CA GLY A 20 8.87 6.59 9.88
C GLY A 20 10.08 5.96 9.16
N GLY A 21 11.13 5.60 9.90
CA GLY A 21 12.31 4.91 9.39
C GLY A 21 12.27 3.39 9.54
N ALA A 22 11.20 2.80 10.09
CA ALA A 22 11.17 1.38 10.47
C ALA A 22 11.45 0.42 9.30
N TRP A 23 11.02 0.78 8.09
CA TRP A 23 11.26 -0.04 6.90
C TRP A 23 12.74 -0.07 6.50
N ARG A 24 13.56 0.88 6.97
CA ARG A 24 15.00 1.01 6.66
C ARG A 24 15.31 1.01 5.15
N ALA A 25 14.34 1.40 4.33
CA ALA A 25 14.40 1.33 2.88
C ALA A 25 14.76 2.68 2.24
N THR A 26 15.07 2.65 0.95
CA THR A 26 15.19 3.82 0.08
C THR A 26 14.35 3.61 -1.17
N VAL A 27 14.14 4.68 -1.93
CA VAL A 27 13.42 4.61 -3.21
C VAL A 27 14.14 3.67 -4.19
N GLU A 28 15.47 3.69 -4.24
CA GLU A 28 16.26 2.82 -5.13
C GLU A 28 16.16 1.35 -4.72
N ALA A 29 16.08 1.08 -3.41
CA ALA A 29 15.86 -0.27 -2.91
C ALA A 29 14.47 -0.78 -3.31
N LEU A 30 13.45 0.09 -3.28
CA LEU A 30 12.09 -0.24 -3.72
C LEU A 30 12.06 -0.53 -5.23
N GLU A 31 12.65 0.33 -6.06
CA GLU A 31 12.70 0.13 -7.50
C GLU A 31 13.30 -1.25 -7.85
N ARG A 32 14.45 -1.58 -7.23
CA ARG A 32 15.09 -2.88 -7.45
C ARG A 32 14.17 -4.03 -7.04
N ALA A 33 13.53 -3.94 -5.86
CA ALA A 33 12.63 -4.98 -5.38
C ALA A 33 11.42 -5.17 -6.31
N LEU A 34 10.86 -4.08 -6.85
CA LEU A 34 9.77 -4.14 -7.83
C LEU A 34 10.20 -4.87 -9.12
N ARG A 35 11.39 -4.53 -9.63
CA ARG A 35 11.97 -5.17 -10.84
C ARG A 35 12.30 -6.65 -10.66
N GLU A 36 12.59 -7.08 -9.43
CA GLU A 36 12.85 -8.49 -9.12
C GLU A 36 11.55 -9.29 -8.93
N ALA A 37 10.50 -8.67 -8.41
CA ALA A 37 9.26 -9.35 -8.02
C ALA A 37 8.17 -9.38 -9.09
N PHE A 38 8.09 -8.33 -9.94
CA PHE A 38 7.03 -8.18 -10.93
C PHE A 38 7.59 -8.22 -12.34
N PRO A 39 6.85 -8.78 -13.31
CA PRO A 39 7.27 -8.79 -14.71
C PRO A 39 7.18 -7.38 -15.30
N GLU A 40 8.26 -6.93 -15.94
CA GLU A 40 8.31 -5.69 -16.73
C GLU A 40 7.67 -4.45 -16.07
N PRO A 41 8.01 -4.09 -14.81
CA PRO A 41 7.38 -2.95 -14.16
C PRO A 41 7.80 -1.65 -14.83
N THR A 42 6.82 -0.75 -15.03
CA THR A 42 7.09 0.64 -15.40
C THR A 42 7.41 1.40 -14.13
N VAL A 43 8.49 2.18 -14.15
CA VAL A 43 8.88 3.03 -13.01
C VAL A 43 9.35 4.39 -13.50
N GLU A 44 8.92 5.45 -12.83
CA GLU A 44 9.25 6.82 -13.16
C GLU A 44 9.61 7.61 -11.90
N TYR A 45 10.74 8.32 -11.94
CA TYR A 45 11.12 9.24 -10.87
C TYR A 45 10.56 10.63 -11.14
N ARG A 46 9.85 11.18 -10.16
CA ARG A 46 9.35 12.56 -10.22
C ARG A 46 9.62 13.30 -8.91
N ILE A 47 9.56 14.62 -8.96
CA ILE A 47 9.50 15.45 -7.76
C ILE A 47 8.03 15.71 -7.44
N SER A 48 7.61 15.39 -6.21
CA SER A 48 6.27 15.72 -5.73
C SER A 48 6.12 17.24 -5.66
N GLY A 49 5.21 17.81 -6.44
CA GLY A 49 4.95 19.25 -6.45
C GLY A 49 4.32 19.79 -5.16
N ILE A 50 3.89 18.91 -4.25
CA ILE A 50 3.27 19.28 -2.97
C ILE A 50 4.32 19.34 -1.86
N HIS A 51 5.18 18.31 -1.78
CA HIS A 51 6.14 18.15 -0.69
C HIS A 51 7.59 18.46 -1.10
N ASP A 52 7.86 18.74 -2.38
CA ASP A 52 9.19 18.95 -2.96
C ASP A 52 10.19 17.81 -2.64
N VAL A 53 9.67 16.58 -2.59
CA VAL A 53 10.44 15.35 -2.33
C VAL A 53 10.46 14.44 -3.57
N PRO A 54 11.55 13.69 -3.79
CA PRO A 54 11.58 12.66 -4.82
C PRO A 54 10.58 11.56 -4.47
N VAL A 55 9.75 11.20 -5.45
CA VAL A 55 8.83 10.07 -5.39
C VAL A 55 9.02 9.19 -6.62
N LEU A 56 8.66 7.92 -6.46
CA LEU A 56 8.70 6.89 -7.49
C LEU A 56 7.27 6.53 -7.83
N ASP A 57 6.83 6.84 -9.04
CA ASP A 57 5.61 6.28 -9.61
C ASP A 57 5.95 4.94 -10.23
N PHE A 58 5.06 3.97 -10.08
CA PHE A 58 5.21 2.65 -10.64
C PHE A 58 3.88 2.09 -11.13
N GLU A 59 3.96 1.24 -12.14
CA GLU A 59 2.86 0.44 -12.65
C GLU A 59 3.35 -1.02 -12.71
N ILE A 60 2.60 -1.94 -12.13
CA ILE A 60 2.96 -3.37 -12.06
C ILE A 60 1.79 -4.28 -12.38
N GLU A 61 2.09 -5.44 -12.96
CA GLU A 61 1.12 -6.50 -13.22
C GLU A 61 1.08 -7.47 -12.01
N LEU A 62 -0.05 -7.50 -11.29
CA LEU A 62 -0.24 -8.41 -10.14
C LEU A 62 -0.61 -9.83 -10.56
N ALA A 63 -1.36 -9.93 -11.65
CA ALA A 63 -1.83 -11.17 -12.26
C ALA A 63 -2.04 -10.90 -13.76
N PRO A 64 -2.12 -11.94 -14.62
CA PRO A 64 -2.25 -11.73 -16.07
C PRO A 64 -3.41 -10.79 -16.43
N GLY A 65 -3.09 -9.62 -17.00
CA GLY A 65 -4.04 -8.57 -17.37
C GLY A 65 -4.55 -7.68 -16.24
N VAL A 66 -4.02 -7.82 -15.02
CA VAL A 66 -4.39 -7.03 -13.83
C VAL A 66 -3.23 -6.13 -13.44
N TRP A 67 -3.36 -4.85 -13.77
CA TRP A 67 -2.36 -3.82 -13.54
C TRP A 67 -2.79 -2.89 -12.40
N ILE A 68 -1.83 -2.46 -11.60
CA ILE A 68 -2.04 -1.44 -10.57
C ILE A 68 -1.01 -0.32 -10.69
N ASP A 69 -1.45 0.89 -10.35
CA ASP A 69 -0.61 2.07 -10.23
C ASP A 69 -0.31 2.37 -8.76
N GLY A 70 0.91 2.81 -8.49
CA GLY A 70 1.28 3.31 -7.18
C GLY A 70 2.33 4.41 -7.20
N THR A 71 2.37 5.16 -6.11
CA THR A 71 3.35 6.22 -5.86
C THR A 71 4.00 5.96 -4.52
N ALA A 72 5.33 5.96 -4.48
CA ALA A 72 6.12 5.77 -3.28
C ALA A 72 6.98 6.99 -2.97
N ALA A 73 6.97 7.43 -1.71
CA ALA A 73 7.98 8.36 -1.20
C ALA A 73 8.67 7.70 -0.01
N LEU A 74 9.99 7.57 -0.08
CA LEU A 74 10.81 7.06 1.02
C LEU A 74 11.93 8.05 1.39
N PRO A 75 11.62 9.32 1.73
CA PRO A 75 12.63 10.26 2.22
C PRO A 75 13.16 9.80 3.59
N LYS A 76 14.45 9.46 3.64
CA LYS A 76 15.13 9.26 4.92
C LYS A 76 15.24 10.59 5.69
N PRO A 77 15.08 10.62 7.03
CA PRO A 77 14.76 9.51 7.94
C PRO A 77 13.31 9.46 8.44
N ASP A 78 12.48 10.44 8.11
CA ASP A 78 11.30 10.76 8.93
C ASP A 78 9.95 10.30 8.34
N TYR A 79 9.92 9.85 7.08
CA TYR A 79 8.65 9.52 6.44
C TYR A 79 8.83 8.51 5.30
N ALA A 80 8.01 7.47 5.28
CA ALA A 80 7.89 6.58 4.14
C ALA A 80 6.40 6.27 3.90
N TYR A 81 5.97 6.30 2.64
CA TYR A 81 4.66 5.81 2.26
C TYR A 81 4.66 5.24 0.85
N ILE A 82 3.75 4.32 0.60
CA ILE A 82 3.41 3.81 -0.73
C ILE A 82 1.89 3.88 -0.85
N ALA A 83 1.39 4.62 -1.84
CA ALA A 83 -0.03 4.72 -2.13
C ALA A 83 -0.34 3.97 -3.43
N LEU A 84 -1.34 3.10 -3.41
CA LEU A 84 -1.95 2.50 -4.58
C LEU A 84 -3.19 3.31 -4.96
N THR A 85 -3.41 3.51 -6.26
CA THR A 85 -4.51 4.33 -6.77
C THR A 85 -5.54 3.49 -7.49
N ASP A 86 -6.83 3.76 -7.23
CA ASP A 86 -7.95 3.07 -7.86
C ASP A 86 -7.80 1.55 -7.85
N VAL A 87 -7.59 0.94 -6.69
CA VAL A 87 -7.46 -0.51 -6.53
C VAL A 87 -8.57 -1.09 -5.67
N THR A 88 -8.88 -2.36 -5.90
CA THR A 88 -9.76 -3.16 -5.04
C THR A 88 -9.00 -3.63 -3.80
N ALA A 89 -9.74 -4.03 -2.77
CA ALA A 89 -9.11 -4.63 -1.58
C ALA A 89 -8.34 -5.92 -1.89
N GLY A 90 -8.76 -6.70 -2.90
CA GLY A 90 -8.06 -7.90 -3.33
C GLY A 90 -6.74 -7.59 -4.03
N GLU A 91 -6.74 -6.66 -4.98
CA GLU A 91 -5.53 -6.18 -5.66
C GLU A 91 -4.54 -5.58 -4.64
N ALA A 92 -5.03 -4.72 -3.74
CA ALA A 92 -4.23 -4.14 -2.68
C ALA A 92 -3.66 -5.19 -1.71
N ALA A 93 -4.39 -6.27 -1.41
CA ALA A 93 -3.93 -7.34 -0.53
C ALA A 93 -2.74 -8.11 -1.11
N VAL A 94 -2.74 -8.39 -2.42
CA VAL A 94 -1.61 -9.04 -3.10
C VAL A 94 -0.35 -8.19 -2.97
N PHE A 95 -0.46 -6.88 -3.24
CA PHE A 95 0.66 -5.96 -3.07
C PHE A 95 1.09 -5.83 -1.61
N ALA A 96 0.13 -5.68 -0.69
CA ALA A 96 0.39 -5.54 0.74
C ALA A 96 1.13 -6.75 1.31
N ARG A 97 0.76 -7.96 0.84
CA ARG A 97 1.47 -9.17 1.20
C ARG A 97 2.92 -9.13 0.72
N TRP A 98 3.15 -8.79 -0.55
CA TRP A 98 4.50 -8.70 -1.08
C TRP A 98 5.34 -7.69 -0.29
N LEU A 99 4.77 -6.53 0.00
CA LEU A 99 5.38 -5.48 0.80
C LEU A 99 5.79 -6.02 2.19
N ARG A 100 4.86 -6.70 2.87
CA ARG A 100 5.02 -7.29 4.20
C ARG A 100 6.06 -8.42 4.26
N ASP A 101 6.01 -9.34 3.31
CA ASP A 101 6.76 -10.60 3.36
C ASP A 101 8.17 -10.47 2.77
N PHE A 102 8.37 -9.54 1.83
CA PHE A 102 9.60 -9.48 1.03
C PHE A 102 10.35 -8.16 1.09
N PHE A 103 9.66 -7.03 1.30
CA PHE A 103 10.29 -5.72 1.23
C PHE A 103 10.65 -5.14 2.61
N VAL A 104 9.71 -5.16 3.54
CA VAL A 104 9.93 -4.61 4.89
C VAL A 104 10.73 -5.59 5.76
N PRO A 105 11.48 -5.10 6.78
CA PRO A 105 12.36 -5.97 7.57
C PRO A 105 11.63 -6.86 8.57
N ALA A 106 10.37 -6.55 8.89
CA ALA A 106 9.50 -7.37 9.74
C ALA A 106 8.02 -7.14 9.38
N PRO A 107 7.17 -8.19 9.45
CA PRO A 107 5.81 -8.15 8.93
C PRO A 107 4.85 -7.26 9.74
N ASP A 108 5.16 -6.98 11.00
CA ASP A 108 4.38 -6.11 11.90
C ASP A 108 4.63 -4.61 11.66
N LEU A 109 5.48 -4.26 10.69
CA LEU A 109 5.85 -2.88 10.38
C LEU A 109 5.01 -2.24 9.27
N VAL A 110 3.97 -2.91 8.78
CA VAL A 110 3.09 -2.34 7.75
C VAL A 110 1.79 -1.89 8.39
N TRP A 111 1.48 -0.61 8.21
CA TRP A 111 0.20 -0.01 8.55
C TRP A 111 -0.45 0.52 7.29
N PHE A 112 -1.77 0.59 7.27
CA PHE A 112 -2.50 1.05 6.11
C PHE A 112 -3.72 1.91 6.45
N ALA A 113 -4.10 2.74 5.49
CA ALA A 113 -5.33 3.50 5.47
C ALA A 113 -5.91 3.50 4.06
N SER A 114 -7.17 3.92 3.91
CA SER A 114 -7.81 4.08 2.61
C SER A 114 -8.54 5.41 2.52
N SER A 115 -8.58 5.99 1.32
CA SER A 115 -9.25 7.27 1.12
C SER A 115 -10.75 7.18 1.38
N LEU A 116 -11.37 6.02 1.11
CA LEU A 116 -12.78 5.78 1.40
C LEU A 116 -13.07 5.74 2.91
N ALA A 117 -12.29 4.98 3.69
CA ALA A 117 -12.49 4.91 5.14
C ALA A 117 -12.28 6.31 5.76
N MET A 118 -11.26 7.04 5.31
CA MET A 118 -11.00 8.41 5.74
C MET A 118 -12.15 9.35 5.40
N ALA A 119 -12.71 9.26 4.18
CA ALA A 119 -13.86 10.04 3.77
C ALA A 119 -15.10 9.76 4.63
N ASN A 120 -15.22 8.54 5.15
CA ASN A 120 -16.33 8.16 6.02
C ASN A 120 -16.08 8.49 7.50
N GLY A 121 -14.86 8.85 7.90
CA GLY A 121 -14.55 9.37 9.24
C GLY A 121 -13.42 8.64 9.97
N GLU A 122 -12.88 7.56 9.41
CA GLU A 122 -11.71 6.88 9.98
C GLU A 122 -10.50 7.82 9.96
N GLN A 123 -9.93 8.09 11.13
CA GLN A 123 -8.79 9.02 11.26
C GLN A 123 -7.48 8.27 11.39
N ASP A 124 -7.54 7.04 11.89
CA ASP A 124 -6.35 6.33 12.32
C ASP A 124 -5.97 5.21 11.34
N PRO A 125 -4.66 5.06 11.08
CA PRO A 125 -4.08 3.86 10.52
C PRO A 125 -4.53 2.55 11.16
N TRP A 126 -4.72 1.51 10.35
CA TRP A 126 -4.85 0.15 10.86
C TRP A 126 -3.55 -0.63 10.65
N PRO A 127 -3.11 -1.46 11.62
CA PRO A 127 -2.00 -2.36 11.40
C PRO A 127 -2.39 -3.45 10.39
N LEU A 128 -1.49 -3.76 9.45
CA LEU A 128 -1.65 -4.93 8.59
C LEU A 128 -1.38 -6.21 9.42
N PRO A 129 -2.20 -7.26 9.28
CA PRO A 129 -1.91 -8.53 9.93
C PRO A 129 -0.53 -9.08 9.56
N ALA A 130 0.27 -9.43 10.57
CA ALA A 130 1.62 -9.96 10.40
C ALA A 130 1.65 -11.35 9.73
N GLU A 131 0.51 -12.05 9.72
CA GLU A 131 0.33 -13.38 9.12
C GLU A 131 -0.90 -13.39 8.21
N GLY A 132 -1.09 -14.48 7.47
CA GLY A 132 -2.20 -14.65 6.52
C GLY A 132 -1.80 -14.41 5.07
N GLY A 133 -2.58 -14.98 4.15
CA GLY A 133 -2.42 -14.83 2.71
C GLY A 133 -3.31 -13.74 2.13
N ASP A 134 -3.39 -13.73 0.80
CA ASP A 134 -4.05 -12.66 0.05
C ASP A 134 -5.54 -12.57 0.39
N GLU A 135 -6.20 -13.71 0.62
CA GLU A 135 -7.61 -13.76 1.01
C GLU A 135 -7.86 -13.17 2.40
N GLU A 136 -7.05 -13.56 3.40
CA GLU A 136 -7.18 -13.03 4.76
C GLU A 136 -6.87 -11.53 4.80
N LEU A 137 -5.83 -11.09 4.10
CA LEU A 137 -5.51 -9.67 4.00
C LEU A 137 -6.62 -8.89 3.26
N ALA A 138 -7.19 -9.45 2.20
CA ALA A 138 -8.30 -8.81 1.49
C ALA A 138 -9.56 -8.69 2.36
N VAL A 139 -9.81 -9.64 3.27
CA VAL A 139 -10.89 -9.52 4.28
C VAL A 139 -10.64 -8.34 5.20
N GLU A 140 -9.43 -8.19 5.73
CA GLU A 140 -9.10 -7.07 6.63
C GLU A 140 -9.13 -5.72 5.93
N LEU A 141 -8.63 -5.64 4.69
CA LEU A 141 -8.73 -4.42 3.89
C LEU A 141 -10.19 -4.04 3.61
N ARG A 142 -11.08 -5.00 3.35
CA ARG A 142 -12.52 -4.72 3.19
C ARG A 142 -13.18 -4.28 4.49
N ARG A 143 -12.84 -4.94 5.61
CA ARG A 143 -13.31 -4.54 6.93
C ARG A 143 -12.96 -3.08 7.24
N HIS A 144 -11.77 -2.64 6.83
CA HIS A 144 -11.34 -1.25 6.94
C HIS A 144 -12.21 -0.30 6.08
N LEU A 145 -12.66 -0.72 4.90
CA LEU A 145 -13.57 0.08 4.07
C LEU A 145 -14.96 0.21 4.71
N ASP A 146 -15.43 -0.85 5.37
CA ASP A 146 -16.75 -0.92 5.99
C ASP A 146 -16.78 -0.31 7.41
N SER A 147 -15.64 0.11 7.97
CA SER A 147 -15.49 0.50 9.38
C SER A 147 -16.28 1.74 9.79
N VAL A 148 -16.98 2.39 8.86
CA VAL A 148 -17.71 3.63 9.11
C VAL A 148 -19.12 3.68 8.50
N ASP A 149 -19.71 2.53 8.17
CA ASP A 149 -21.12 2.43 7.73
C ASP A 149 -22.15 2.54 8.91
N THR A 150 -21.71 3.00 10.09
CA THR A 150 -22.56 3.22 11.27
C THR A 150 -22.69 4.71 11.62
N LEU A 151 -23.47 5.46 10.84
CA LEU A 151 -24.14 6.69 11.30
C LEU A 151 -25.58 6.76 10.77
#